data_AF-A0A8X6YDN1-F1
#
_entry.id   AF-A0A8X6YDN1-F1
#
_cell.length_a   1.000
_cell.length_b   1.000
_cell.length_c   1.000
_cell.angle_alpha   90.00
_cell.angle_beta   90.00
_cell.angle_gamma   90.00
#
_symmetry.space_group_name_H-M   'P 1'
#
loop_
_entity.id
_entity.type
_entity.pdbx_description
1 polymer ?
#
loop_
_entity_poly.entity_id
_entity_poly.type
_entity_poly.pdbx_seq_one_letter_code
_entity_poly.pdbx_strand_id
1 'polypeptide(L)'
;MTQKSLQERFVETVKKTTVEPFLFLIMFGFNSRLVTLQSLLHDRACRISLNFSHDICDNLDDAENDLEQIYAVRYGNNLYNAFIMISTVPALVMATFLGEFCFLLGVLRSFHTLSLKSFH
;
A
#
# COMPACT_ATOMS: atom_id res chain seq x y z
N MET A 1 31.71 -0.94 -32.64
CA MET A 1 30.42 -1.16 -31.96
C MET A 1 30.69 -1.38 -30.49
N THR A 2 30.53 -0.34 -29.67
CA THR A 2 30.93 -0.36 -28.26
C THR A 2 29.81 -0.99 -27.43
N GLN A 3 30.06 -2.17 -26.85
CA GLN A 3 29.19 -2.88 -25.92
C GLN A 3 28.98 -2.00 -24.68
N LYS A 4 27.87 -1.25 -24.62
CA LYS A 4 27.50 -0.48 -23.42
C LYS A 4 26.99 -1.43 -22.35
N SER A 5 27.55 -1.29 -21.15
CA SER A 5 27.15 -2.04 -19.95
C SER A 5 25.63 -2.01 -19.76
N LEU A 6 25.05 -3.14 -19.35
CA LEU A 6 23.62 -3.27 -19.03
C LEU A 6 23.14 -2.17 -18.06
N GLN A 7 24.01 -1.75 -17.14
CA GLN A 7 23.71 -0.64 -16.22
C GLN A 7 23.49 0.69 -16.93
N GLU A 8 24.29 1.03 -17.94
CA GLU A 8 24.12 2.30 -18.67
C GLU A 8 22.82 2.31 -19.46
N ARG A 9 22.43 1.17 -20.04
CA ARG A 9 21.14 1.05 -20.75
C ARG A 9 19.96 1.14 -19.78
N PHE A 10 20.07 0.55 -18.59
CA PHE A 10 19.05 0.65 -17.56
C PHE A 10 18.90 2.09 -17.05
N VAL A 11 20.02 2.79 -16.83
CA VAL A 11 20.02 4.20 -16.42
C VAL A 11 19.43 5.10 -17.52
N GLU A 12 19.76 4.88 -18.79
CA GLU A 12 19.17 5.64 -19.92
C GLU A 12 17.65 5.42 -20.03
N THR A 13 17.19 4.18 -19.84
CA THR A 13 15.75 3.83 -19.87
C THR A 13 15.01 4.41 -18.67
N VAL A 14 15.56 4.33 -17.46
CA VAL A 14 14.97 4.92 -16.24
C VAL A 14 14.93 6.45 -16.33
N LYS A 15 15.90 7.08 -17.01
CA LYS A 15 15.94 8.53 -17.22
C LYS A 15 14.93 9.02 -18.26
N LYS A 16 14.54 8.19 -19.23
CA LYS A 16 13.49 8.48 -20.23
C LYS A 16 12.09 8.17 -19.71
N THR A 17 11.94 7.21 -18.81
CA THR A 17 10.67 6.81 -18.19
C THR A 17 10.75 7.04 -16.68
N THR A 18 10.78 8.31 -16.25
CA THR A 18 11.00 8.68 -14.84
C THR A 18 9.79 8.45 -13.93
N VAL A 19 8.58 8.29 -14.49
CA VAL A 19 7.35 8.23 -13.70
C VAL A 19 7.06 6.82 -13.18
N GLU A 20 7.27 5.78 -14.00
CA GLU A 20 6.99 4.38 -13.63
C GLU A 20 7.84 3.82 -12.46
N PRO A 21 9.19 3.94 -12.46
CA PRO A 21 10.01 3.34 -11.40
C PRO A 21 9.83 4.03 -10.05
N PHE A 22 9.52 5.33 -10.04
CA PHE A 22 9.20 6.07 -8.82
C PHE A 22 7.86 5.64 -8.23
N LEU A 23 6.82 5.51 -9.06
CA LEU A 23 5.52 4.97 -8.64
C LEU A 23 5.65 3.53 -8.13
N PHE A 24 6.45 2.70 -8.80
CA PHE A 24 6.73 1.34 -8.34
C PHE A 24 7.37 1.33 -6.95
N LEU A 25 8.37 2.17 -6.70
CA LEU A 25 9.03 2.23 -5.40
C LEU A 25 8.08 2.67 -4.28
N ILE A 26 7.21 3.65 -4.55
CA ILE A 26 6.21 4.11 -3.58
C ILE A 26 5.22 2.98 -3.27
N MET A 27 4.70 2.30 -4.30
CA MET A 27 3.77 1.19 -4.11
C MET A 27 4.44 0.02 -3.40
N PHE A 28 5.69 -0.30 -3.73
CA PHE A 28 6.45 -1.35 -3.05
C PHE A 28 6.67 -1.01 -1.57
N GLY A 29 7.08 0.23 -1.26
CA GLY A 29 7.22 0.70 0.11
C GLY A 29 5.90 0.62 0.88
N PHE A 30 4.79 1.02 0.26
CA PHE A 30 3.48 0.93 0.87
C PHE A 30 3.07 -0.53 1.15
N ASN A 31 3.22 -1.43 0.17
CA ASN A 31 2.89 -2.84 0.33
C ASN A 31 3.79 -3.54 1.37
N SER A 32 5.09 -3.23 1.39
CA SER A 32 6.02 -3.79 2.39
C SER A 32 5.59 -3.44 3.82
N ARG A 33 5.14 -2.20 4.04
CA ARG A 33 4.62 -1.76 5.33
C ARG A 33 3.36 -2.52 5.74
N LEU A 34 2.47 -2.80 4.79
CA LEU A 34 1.21 -3.51 5.06
C LEU A 34 1.46 -4.94 5.56
N VAL A 35 2.38 -5.66 4.92
CA VAL A 35 2.72 -7.04 5.32
C VAL A 35 3.30 -7.08 6.73
N THR A 36 4.26 -6.20 7.05
CA THR A 36 4.85 -6.14 8.39
C THR A 36 3.82 -5.80 9.47
N LEU A 37 2.88 -4.89 9.16
CA LEU A 37 1.77 -4.55 10.06
C LEU A 37 0.88 -5.76 10.34
N GLN A 38 0.57 -6.56 9.34
CA GLN A 38 -0.25 -7.76 9.49
C GLN A 38 0.42 -8.79 10.40
N SER A 39 1.72 -9.03 10.24
CA SER A 39 2.49 -9.94 11.11
C SER A 39 2.54 -9.46 12.56
N LEU A 40 2.76 -8.15 12.78
CA LEU A 40 2.77 -7.55 14.12
C LEU A 40 1.41 -7.63 14.82
N LEU A 41 0.32 -7.40 14.06
CA LEU A 41 -1.05 -7.51 14.59
C LEU A 41 -1.38 -8.95 14.98
N HIS A 42 -0.86 -9.92 14.23
CA HIS A 42 -1.05 -11.34 14.51
C HIS A 42 -0.33 -11.77 15.80
N ASP A 43 0.95 -11.42 15.97
CA ASP A 43 1.70 -11.70 17.21
C ASP A 43 1.06 -11.01 18.44
N ARG A 44 0.64 -9.75 18.28
CA ARG A 44 -0.07 -9.02 19.33
C ARG A 44 -1.42 -9.66 19.68
N ALA A 45 -2.18 -10.12 18.69
CA ALA A 45 -3.45 -10.80 18.91
C ALA A 45 -3.28 -12.12 19.66
N CYS A 46 -2.25 -12.91 19.31
CA CYS A 46 -1.94 -14.18 19.98
C CYS A 46 -1.69 -13.97 21.48
N ARG A 47 -0.88 -12.97 21.83
CA ARG A 47 -0.46 -12.69 23.22
C ARG A 47 -1.53 -11.98 24.04
N ILE A 48 -2.23 -10.99 23.47
CA ILE A 48 -3.13 -10.11 24.23
C ILE A 48 -4.58 -10.57 24.16
N SER A 49 -5.06 -11.00 22.99
CA SER A 49 -6.47 -11.31 22.80
C SER A 49 -6.81 -12.76 23.14
N LEU A 50 -5.89 -13.70 22.87
CA LEU A 50 -6.09 -15.12 23.17
C LEU A 50 -5.34 -15.59 24.42
N ASN A 51 -4.39 -14.79 24.94
CA ASN A 51 -3.64 -15.07 26.16
C ASN A 51 -2.96 -16.45 26.15
N PHE A 52 -2.42 -16.86 24.99
CA PHE A 52 -1.67 -18.10 24.86
C PHE A 52 -0.29 -18.00 25.53
N SER A 53 0.28 -19.15 25.90
CA SER A 53 1.64 -19.19 26.42
C SER A 53 2.62 -18.67 25.38
N HIS A 54 3.68 -18.01 25.84
CA HIS A 54 4.71 -17.41 24.99
C HIS A 54 5.32 -18.44 24.03
N ASP A 55 5.44 -19.70 24.49
CA ASP A 55 5.96 -20.82 23.70
C ASP A 55 5.07 -21.20 22.49
N ILE A 56 3.76 -20.96 22.57
CA ILE A 56 2.81 -21.25 21.48
C ILE A 56 2.86 -20.12 20.45
N CYS A 57 2.92 -18.85 20.89
CA CYS A 57 2.99 -17.72 19.97
C CYS A 57 4.34 -17.63 19.24
N ASP A 58 5.45 -18.07 19.87
CA ASP A 58 6.77 -18.11 19.21
C ASP A 58 6.94 -19.32 18.28
N ASN A 59 6.18 -20.41 18.46
CA ASN A 59 6.17 -21.62 17.60
C ASN A 59 4.84 -21.78 16.86
N LEU A 60 4.24 -20.67 16.43
CA LEU A 60 2.92 -20.69 15.79
C LEU A 60 2.93 -21.28 14.37
N ASP A 61 4.12 -21.46 13.77
CA ASP A 61 4.32 -22.13 12.47
C ASP A 61 4.58 -23.65 12.61
N ASP A 62 4.61 -24.20 13.84
CA ASP A 62 4.71 -25.65 14.03
C ASP A 62 3.39 -26.35 13.72
N ALA A 63 3.46 -27.47 12.98
CA ALA A 63 2.30 -28.25 12.53
C ALA A 63 1.45 -28.82 13.69
N GLU A 64 1.94 -28.79 14.92
CA GLU A 64 1.19 -29.18 16.11
C GLU A 64 0.19 -28.09 16.57
N ASN A 65 0.40 -26.83 16.14
CA ASN A 65 -0.35 -25.65 16.55
C ASN A 65 -1.24 -25.07 15.43
N ASP A 66 -1.50 -25.81 14.35
CA ASP A 66 -2.27 -25.36 13.17
C ASP A 66 -3.63 -24.72 13.54
N LEU A 67 -4.34 -25.28 14.54
CA LEU A 67 -5.62 -24.73 14.99
C LEU A 67 -5.46 -23.34 15.62
N GLU A 68 -4.45 -23.17 16.48
CA GLU A 68 -4.17 -21.91 17.16
C GLU A 68 -3.66 -20.85 16.18
N GLN A 69 -2.86 -21.26 15.20
CA GLN A 69 -2.43 -20.43 14.08
C GLN A 69 -3.63 -19.90 13.29
N ILE A 70 -4.57 -20.77 12.90
CA ILE A 70 -5.78 -20.37 12.15
C ILE A 70 -6.62 -19.36 12.95
N TYR A 71 -6.80 -19.59 14.26
CA TYR A 71 -7.55 -18.67 15.12
C TYR A 71 -6.88 -17.30 15.23
N ALA A 72 -5.57 -17.26 15.47
CA ALA A 72 -4.82 -16.02 15.55
C ALA A 72 -4.79 -15.28 14.20
N VAL A 73 -4.72 -15.99 13.06
CA VAL A 73 -4.68 -15.38 11.71
C VAL A 73 -6.04 -14.78 11.40
N ARG A 74 -7.12 -15.52 11.69
CA ARG A 74 -8.48 -15.04 11.47
C ARG A 74 -8.79 -13.82 12.31
N TYR A 75 -8.36 -13.80 13.57
CA TYR A 75 -8.55 -12.65 14.45
C TYR A 75 -7.73 -11.44 14.00
N GLY A 76 -6.45 -11.62 13.68
CA GLY A 76 -5.59 -10.55 13.16
C GLY A 76 -6.11 -9.96 11.85
N ASN A 77 -6.58 -10.81 10.93
CA ASN A 77 -7.18 -10.38 9.66
C ASN A 77 -8.49 -9.61 9.88
N ASN A 78 -9.33 -10.05 10.81
CA ASN A 78 -10.59 -9.35 11.11
C ASN A 78 -10.33 -7.97 11.73
N LEU A 79 -9.36 -7.85 12.65
CA LEU A 79 -8.92 -6.57 13.20
C LEU A 79 -8.35 -5.64 12.13
N TYR A 80 -7.50 -6.17 11.24
CA TYR A 80 -6.95 -5.41 10.14
C TYR A 80 -8.06 -4.92 9.19
N ASN A 81 -9.00 -5.79 8.81
CA ASN A 81 -10.15 -5.39 7.98
C ASN A 81 -11.02 -4.33 8.64
N ALA A 82 -11.28 -4.45 9.95
CA ALA A 82 -12.03 -3.44 10.69
C ALA A 82 -11.29 -2.09 10.69
N PHE A 83 -9.97 -2.09 10.90
CA PHE A 83 -9.16 -0.89 10.86
C PHE A 83 -9.18 -0.23 9.46
N ILE A 84 -9.01 -1.02 8.40
CA ILE A 84 -9.10 -0.53 7.03
C ILE A 84 -10.48 0.07 6.78
N MET A 85 -11.56 -0.62 7.15
CA MET A 85 -12.93 -0.12 6.98
C MET A 85 -13.18 1.21 7.73
N ILE A 86 -12.66 1.35 8.95
CA ILE A 86 -12.75 2.60 9.72
C ILE A 86 -11.94 3.72 9.08
N SER A 87 -10.79 3.42 8.48
CA SER A 87 -9.93 4.41 7.83
C SER A 87 -10.40 4.82 6.42
N THR A 88 -11.08 3.92 5.69
CA THR A 88 -11.53 4.19 4.32
C THR A 88 -12.79 5.04 4.28
N VAL A 89 -13.70 4.92 5.25
CA VAL A 89 -14.91 5.76 5.36
C VAL A 89 -14.58 7.26 5.37
N PRO A 90 -13.73 7.79 6.27
CA PRO A 90 -13.36 9.20 6.26
C PRO A 90 -12.53 9.57 5.03
N ALA A 91 -11.73 8.64 4.48
CA ALA A 91 -10.99 8.87 3.24
C ALA A 91 -11.93 9.06 2.03
N LEU A 92 -13.01 8.29 1.93
CA LEU A 92 -14.03 8.44 0.88
C LEU A 92 -14.81 9.73 1.04
N VAL A 93 -15.18 10.09 2.27
CA VAL A 93 -15.84 11.37 2.57
C VAL A 93 -14.93 12.53 2.14
N MET A 94 -13.66 12.54 2.56
CA MET A 94 -12.70 13.57 2.17
C MET A 94 -12.40 13.55 0.67
N ALA A 95 -12.35 12.38 0.03
CA ALA A 95 -12.16 12.26 -1.41
C ALA A 95 -13.37 12.77 -2.22
N THR A 96 -14.57 12.76 -1.65
CA THR A 96 -15.78 13.30 -2.30
C THR A 96 -15.72 14.82 -2.27
N PHE A 97 -15.53 15.40 -1.07
CA PHE A 97 -15.35 16.85 -0.90
C PHE A 97 -14.16 17.40 -1.70
N LEU A 98 -12.99 16.75 -1.66
CA LEU A 98 -11.81 17.17 -2.43
C LEU A 98 -11.92 16.82 -3.92
N GLY A 99 -12.69 15.80 -4.27
CA GLY A 99 -12.93 15.37 -5.65
C GLY A 99 -13.68 16.43 -6.43
N GLU A 100 -14.65 17.10 -5.81
CA GLU A 100 -15.36 18.25 -6.39
C GLU A 100 -14.40 19.41 -6.66
N PHE A 101 -13.50 19.74 -5.70
CA PHE A 101 -12.48 20.78 -5.88
C PHE A 101 -11.41 20.39 -6.92
N CYS A 102 -11.00 19.13 -6.95
CA CYS A 102 -9.97 18.65 -7.88
C CYS A 102 -10.53 18.47 -9.30
N PHE A 103 -11.80 18.07 -9.45
CA PHE A 103 -12.51 18.04 -10.72
C PHE A 103 -12.73 19.46 -11.25
N LEU A 104 -13.13 20.41 -10.41
CA LEU A 104 -13.30 21.81 -10.80
C LEU A 104 -11.97 22.45 -11.22
N LEU A 105 -10.87 22.24 -10.45
CA LEU A 105 -9.53 22.72 -10.81
C LEU A 105 -8.97 22.01 -12.06
N GLY A 106 -9.29 20.73 -12.27
CA GLY A 106 -8.93 19.98 -13.47
C GLY A 106 -9.64 20.49 -14.72
N VAL A 107 -10.93 20.82 -14.63
CA VAL A 107 -11.71 21.43 -15.73
C VAL A 107 -11.24 22.87 -16.01
N LEU A 108 -10.97 23.69 -14.98
CA LEU A 108 -10.41 25.03 -15.14
C LEU A 108 -9.02 25.02 -15.79
N ARG A 109 -8.16 24.07 -15.40
CA ARG A 109 -6.82 23.90 -16.01
C ARG A 109 -6.91 23.37 -17.44
N SER A 110 -7.83 22.44 -17.73
CA SER A 110 -8.13 22.00 -19.11
C SER A 110 -8.65 23.15 -19.97
N PHE A 111 -9.56 23.99 -19.46
CA PHE A 111 -10.05 25.18 -20.16
C PHE A 111 -8.94 26.21 -20.41
N HIS A 112 -8.05 26.44 -19.44
CA HIS A 112 -6.90 27.34 -19.60
C HIS A 112 -5.90 26.81 -20.66
N THR A 113 -5.62 25.50 -20.70
CA THR A 113 -4.79 24.91 -21.75
C THR A 113 -5.47 24.88 -23.13
N LEU A 114 -6.79 24.77 -23.21
CA LEU A 114 -7.54 24.86 -24.47
C LEU A 114 -7.59 26.30 -25.01
N SER A 115 -7.73 27.30 -24.13
CA SER A 115 -7.72 28.72 -24.53
C SER A 115 -6.36 29.16 -25.08
N LEU A 116 -5.25 28.69 -24.48
CA LEU A 116 -3.90 28.97 -24.98
C LEU A 116 -3.57 28.26 -26.31
N LYS A 117 -4.25 27.15 -26.64
CA LYS A 117 -4.03 26.41 -27.89
C LYS A 117 -4.90 26.90 -29.06
N SER A 118 -5.87 27.77 -28.80
CA SER A 118 -6.69 28.42 -29.84
C SER A 118 -6.11 29.75 -30.33
N PHE A 119 -4.98 30.21 -29.78
CA PHE A 119 -4.40 31.53 -30.06
C PHE A 119 -3.03 31.45 -30.79
N HIS A 120 -2.66 30.29 -31.32
CA HIS A 120 -1.51 30.05 -32.19
C HIS A 120 -1.91 29.08 -33.31
#